data_AF-A0AAW0GD91-F1
#
_entry.id   AF-A0AAW0GD91-F1
#
_cell.length_a   1.000
_cell.length_b   1.000
_cell.length_c   1.000
_cell.angle_alpha   90.00
_cell.angle_beta   90.00
_cell.angle_gamma   90.00
#
_symmetry.space_group_name_H-M   'P 1'
#
loop_
_entity.id
_entity.type
_entity.pdbx_description
1 polymer ?
#
loop_
_entity_poly.entity_id
_entity_poly.type
_entity_poly.pdbx_seq_one_letter_code
_entity_poly.pdbx_strand_id
1 'polypeptide(L)'
;MTTEQIFTIDTSVIDHARAVQLFRWVGVSAISFLVWDTIINIGDEVRKSSFPLRKKKSYLLTVLPIGKVELIWSQPKTWICWVYAYVRYFGVAGIASLLILNSNEHNRLGFSHGICLGWIIWEAFLTHSLLIFVEIVLLLRIYVLYDKNNVLLWILLALLTIETLILLGIAAYSIPRSIFSLELGCVVISAPPLNLVAWLAPMSFQTILFMLTTYRLFNVMKESRTLGMQSALFAFLRDGLWAYIVILVVTILNVLMFRFQDTPLAPLLFKWALCIVAFTGAHVMLNMRRIYARIPDTSIPTGLLTTAGDIEFCMSDLSGSSAYRSADES
;
A
#
# COMPACT_ATOMS: atom_id res chain seq x y z
N MET A 1 -17.00 50.05 8.74
CA MET A 1 -16.36 48.94 8.00
C MET A 1 -15.70 49.54 6.78
N THR A 2 -14.36 49.53 6.73
CA THR A 2 -13.59 50.15 5.63
C THR A 2 -13.54 49.21 4.42
N THR A 3 -13.40 49.76 3.21
CA THR A 3 -13.30 49.03 1.94
C THR A 3 -12.14 48.01 1.91
N GLU A 4 -11.06 48.26 2.66
CA GLU A 4 -9.99 47.27 2.87
C GLU A 4 -10.44 46.04 3.67
N GLN A 5 -11.32 46.20 4.67
CA GLN A 5 -11.87 45.07 5.41
C GLN A 5 -12.81 44.23 4.55
N ILE A 6 -13.59 44.87 3.65
CA ILE A 6 -14.47 44.16 2.72
C ILE A 6 -13.64 43.38 1.68
N PHE A 7 -12.59 43.99 1.12
CA PHE A 7 -11.72 43.33 0.14
C PHE A 7 -10.94 42.15 0.74
N THR A 8 -10.43 42.28 1.97
CA THR A 8 -9.73 41.19 2.67
C THR A 8 -10.67 40.04 3.08
N ILE A 9 -11.93 40.34 3.41
CA ILE A 9 -12.96 39.33 3.65
C ILE A 9 -13.31 38.60 2.35
N ASP A 10 -13.53 39.31 1.24
CA ASP A 10 -13.84 38.69 -0.05
C ASP A 10 -12.70 37.77 -0.55
N THR A 11 -11.43 38.21 -0.44
CA THR A 11 -10.30 37.36 -0.84
C THR A 11 -10.16 36.11 0.03
N SER A 12 -10.35 36.24 1.36
CA SER A 12 -10.22 35.09 2.28
C SER A 12 -11.35 34.07 2.12
N VAL A 13 -12.57 34.52 1.82
CA VAL A 13 -13.73 33.66 1.53
C VAL A 13 -13.56 32.94 0.19
N ILE A 14 -13.06 33.64 -0.85
CA ILE A 14 -12.79 33.03 -2.16
C ILE A 14 -11.69 31.97 -2.05
N ASP A 15 -10.63 32.24 -1.27
CA ASP A 15 -9.54 31.27 -1.05
C ASP A 15 -10.00 30.06 -0.23
N HIS A 16 -10.88 30.24 0.76
CA HIS A 16 -11.51 29.15 1.49
C HIS A 16 -12.38 28.25 0.58
N ALA A 17 -13.25 28.85 -0.23
CA ALA A 17 -14.11 28.11 -1.15
C ALA A 17 -13.30 27.32 -2.18
N ARG A 18 -12.21 27.89 -2.69
CA ARG A 18 -11.27 27.21 -3.59
C ARG A 18 -10.56 26.05 -2.90
N ALA A 19 -10.11 26.22 -1.66
CA ALA A 19 -9.46 25.17 -0.89
C ALA A 19 -10.39 23.96 -0.70
N VAL A 20 -11.65 24.19 -0.29
CA VAL A 20 -12.65 23.12 -0.14
C VAL A 20 -12.86 22.35 -1.45
N GLN A 21 -13.03 23.07 -2.55
CA GLN A 21 -13.20 22.44 -3.86
C GLN A 21 -11.96 21.63 -4.25
N LEU A 22 -10.76 22.17 -4.05
CA LEU A 22 -9.49 21.48 -4.29
C LEU A 22 -9.40 20.17 -3.49
N PHE A 23 -9.66 20.19 -2.18
CA PHE A 23 -9.65 18.97 -1.36
C PHE A 23 -10.60 17.88 -1.87
N ARG A 24 -11.76 18.29 -2.38
CA ARG A 24 -12.74 17.38 -2.96
C ARG A 24 -12.25 16.80 -4.28
N TRP A 25 -11.81 17.64 -5.22
CA TRP A 25 -11.29 17.19 -6.52
C TRP A 25 -10.05 16.31 -6.38
N VAL A 26 -9.17 16.63 -5.44
CA VAL A 26 -7.98 15.85 -5.14
C VAL A 26 -8.36 14.48 -4.54
N GLY A 27 -9.35 14.42 -3.65
CA GLY A 27 -9.87 13.15 -3.16
C GLY A 27 -10.54 12.32 -4.26
N VAL A 28 -11.35 12.96 -5.11
CA VAL A 28 -12.07 12.28 -6.20
C VAL A 28 -11.10 11.73 -7.25
N SER A 29 -10.03 12.47 -7.55
CA SER A 29 -8.99 11.97 -8.45
C SER A 29 -8.22 10.80 -7.84
N ALA A 30 -7.87 10.85 -6.56
CA ALA A 30 -7.20 9.74 -5.86
C ALA A 30 -8.05 8.46 -5.84
N ILE A 31 -9.35 8.54 -5.52
CA ILE A 31 -10.21 7.34 -5.57
C ILE A 31 -10.40 6.83 -7.00
N SER A 32 -10.56 7.73 -7.97
CA SER A 32 -10.78 7.35 -9.36
C SER A 32 -9.57 6.59 -9.89
N PHE A 33 -8.36 7.04 -9.54
CA PHE A 33 -7.12 6.35 -9.86
C PHE A 33 -7.06 4.95 -9.23
N LEU A 34 -7.42 4.81 -7.95
CA LEU A 34 -7.33 3.54 -7.23
C LEU A 34 -8.41 2.53 -7.66
N VAL A 35 -9.61 3.02 -7.98
CA VAL A 35 -10.68 2.24 -8.59
C VAL A 35 -10.27 1.80 -10.00
N TRP A 36 -9.69 2.69 -10.80
CA TRP A 36 -9.18 2.36 -12.13
C TRP A 36 -8.10 1.28 -12.08
N ASP A 37 -7.11 1.41 -11.18
CA ASP A 37 -6.10 0.37 -10.95
C ASP A 37 -6.75 -0.95 -10.49
N THR A 38 -7.74 -0.86 -9.61
CA THR A 38 -8.49 -2.03 -9.13
C THR A 38 -9.24 -2.71 -10.27
N ILE A 39 -9.78 -1.98 -11.24
CA ILE A 39 -10.46 -2.58 -12.39
C ILE A 39 -9.45 -3.21 -13.35
N ILE A 40 -8.30 -2.59 -13.59
CA ILE A 40 -7.30 -3.13 -14.50
C ILE A 40 -6.72 -4.44 -13.95
N ASN A 41 -6.32 -4.44 -12.68
CA ASN A 41 -5.69 -5.61 -12.07
C ASN A 41 -6.68 -6.76 -11.84
N ILE A 42 -7.99 -6.49 -11.75
CA ILE A 42 -9.00 -7.56 -11.71
C ILE A 42 -8.99 -8.38 -13.02
N GLY A 43 -8.66 -7.75 -14.15
CA GLY A 43 -8.56 -8.43 -15.45
C GLY A 43 -7.41 -9.45 -15.48
N ASP A 44 -6.29 -9.13 -14.83
CA ASP A 44 -5.14 -10.04 -14.69
C ASP A 44 -5.44 -11.20 -13.72
N GLU A 45 -6.22 -10.92 -12.67
CA GLU A 45 -6.70 -11.93 -11.70
C GLU A 45 -7.64 -12.94 -12.36
N VAL A 46 -8.57 -12.47 -13.20
CA VAL A 46 -9.50 -13.34 -13.94
C VAL A 46 -8.78 -14.11 -15.05
N ARG A 47 -7.83 -13.48 -15.76
CA ARG A 47 -7.12 -14.11 -16.90
C ARG A 47 -6.19 -15.25 -16.47
N LYS A 48 -5.50 -15.12 -15.32
CA LYS A 48 -4.62 -16.19 -14.80
C LYS A 48 -5.38 -17.43 -14.29
N SER A 49 -6.68 -17.31 -14.06
CA SER A 49 -7.54 -18.44 -13.75
C SER A 49 -7.90 -19.29 -14.98
N SER A 50 -7.60 -18.78 -16.18
CA SER A 50 -8.03 -19.36 -17.45
C SER A 50 -6.82 -19.68 -18.35
N PHE A 51 -5.91 -20.58 -17.93
CA PHE A 51 -5.24 -21.61 -18.75
C PHE A 51 -3.97 -22.20 -18.06
N PRO A 52 -3.58 -23.47 -18.33
CA PRO A 52 -4.12 -24.33 -19.37
C PRO A 52 -4.80 -25.60 -18.83
N LEU A 53 -6.13 -25.67 -18.98
CA LEU A 53 -6.75 -26.95 -19.28
C LEU A 53 -6.22 -27.39 -20.66
N ARG A 54 -5.36 -28.40 -20.61
CA ARG A 54 -4.80 -29.12 -21.74
C ARG A 54 -5.89 -29.46 -22.76
N LYS A 55 -5.68 -28.99 -24.00
CA LYS A 55 -6.41 -29.29 -25.25
C LYS A 55 -7.49 -30.38 -25.16
N LYS A 56 -8.77 -30.00 -25.29
CA LYS A 56 -9.70 -30.71 -26.18
C LYS A 56 -10.72 -29.71 -26.76
N LYS A 57 -10.98 -29.90 -28.07
CA LYS A 57 -11.68 -29.03 -29.00
C LYS A 57 -13.10 -28.60 -28.56
N SER A 58 -13.53 -27.50 -29.19
CA SER A 58 -14.81 -27.32 -29.90
C SER A 58 -15.82 -26.33 -29.32
N TYR A 59 -15.93 -25.21 -30.06
CA TYR A 59 -17.13 -24.43 -30.38
C TYR A 59 -18.12 -24.11 -29.24
N LEU A 60 -18.06 -22.90 -28.67
CA LEU A 60 -19.23 -22.01 -28.61
C LEU A 60 -18.83 -20.61 -28.15
N LEU A 61 -19.09 -19.64 -29.01
CA LEU A 61 -19.08 -18.22 -28.73
C LEU A 61 -20.46 -17.85 -28.14
N THR A 62 -20.51 -17.45 -26.87
CA THR A 62 -21.66 -16.78 -26.22
C THR A 62 -21.09 -16.04 -25.00
N VAL A 63 -20.80 -14.74 -25.06
CA VAL A 63 -21.70 -13.59 -24.81
C VAL A 63 -22.34 -13.63 -23.40
N LEU A 64 -21.92 -12.65 -22.56
CA LEU A 64 -22.50 -12.12 -21.31
C LEU A 64 -22.46 -13.02 -20.05
N PRO A 65 -22.75 -12.49 -18.84
CA PRO A 65 -22.18 -11.34 -18.12
C PRO A 65 -21.76 -11.73 -16.68
N ILE A 66 -20.94 -10.91 -16.00
CA ILE A 66 -20.87 -10.74 -14.53
C ILE A 66 -21.10 -12.03 -13.70
N GLY A 67 -20.22 -13.02 -13.84
CA GLY A 67 -20.36 -14.27 -13.11
C GLY A 67 -19.01 -14.92 -12.83
N LYS A 68 -18.77 -15.19 -11.55
CA LYS A 68 -17.66 -15.99 -10.97
C LYS A 68 -16.35 -15.26 -10.69
N VAL A 69 -16.39 -14.52 -9.57
CA VAL A 69 -15.24 -14.17 -8.71
C VAL A 69 -14.66 -15.42 -7.99
N GLU A 70 -15.14 -16.63 -8.30
CA GLU A 70 -14.85 -17.84 -7.52
C GLU A 70 -13.47 -18.47 -7.76
N LEU A 71 -12.74 -18.10 -8.81
CA LEU A 71 -11.56 -18.87 -9.19
C LEU A 71 -10.24 -18.43 -8.52
N ILE A 72 -10.19 -17.27 -7.87
CA ILE A 72 -9.05 -16.89 -7.02
C ILE A 72 -9.12 -17.54 -5.62
N TRP A 73 -10.31 -18.00 -5.23
CA TRP A 73 -10.57 -18.63 -3.93
C TRP A 73 -10.46 -20.17 -3.95
N SER A 74 -10.13 -20.76 -5.11
CA SER A 74 -10.03 -22.22 -5.25
C SER A 74 -8.64 -22.80 -4.88
N GLN A 75 -7.68 -21.94 -4.56
CA GLN A 75 -6.34 -22.29 -4.05
C GLN A 75 -6.33 -22.13 -2.52
N PRO A 76 -5.50 -22.88 -1.75
CA PRO A 76 -5.43 -22.72 -0.30
C PRO A 76 -5.13 -21.26 0.04
N LYS A 77 -6.00 -20.68 0.89
CA LYS A 77 -5.98 -19.24 1.20
C LYS A 77 -4.80 -18.91 2.10
N THR A 78 -3.65 -18.59 1.50
CA THR A 78 -2.47 -18.13 2.22
C THR A 78 -2.71 -16.78 2.90
N TRP A 79 -2.04 -16.55 4.04
CA TRP A 79 -2.07 -15.27 4.76
C TRP A 79 -1.76 -14.07 3.85
N ILE A 80 -0.83 -14.22 2.91
CA ILE A 80 -0.42 -13.18 1.97
C ILE A 80 -1.55 -12.77 1.01
N CYS A 81 -2.45 -13.70 0.64
CA CYS A 81 -3.66 -13.36 -0.12
C CYS A 81 -4.62 -12.48 0.68
N TRP A 82 -4.75 -12.72 1.99
CA TRP A 82 -5.56 -11.90 2.87
C TRP A 82 -4.95 -10.51 3.07
N VAL A 83 -3.63 -10.42 3.27
CA VAL A 83 -2.94 -9.12 3.35
C VAL A 83 -3.09 -8.35 2.03
N TYR A 84 -2.99 -9.04 0.90
CA TYR A 84 -3.19 -8.43 -0.41
C TYR A 84 -4.61 -7.87 -0.57
N ALA A 85 -5.62 -8.69 -0.26
CA ALA A 85 -7.02 -8.28 -0.29
C ALA A 85 -7.26 -7.13 0.68
N TYR A 86 -6.66 -7.18 1.87
CA TYR A 86 -6.74 -6.12 2.86
C TYR A 86 -6.19 -4.81 2.30
N VAL A 87 -4.91 -4.75 1.92
CA VAL A 87 -4.27 -3.52 1.42
C VAL A 87 -5.05 -2.89 0.26
N ARG A 88 -5.60 -3.72 -0.64
CA ARG A 88 -6.37 -3.24 -1.79
C ARG A 88 -7.78 -2.79 -1.44
N TYR A 89 -8.62 -3.68 -0.89
CA TYR A 89 -10.02 -3.36 -0.64
C TYR A 89 -10.20 -2.40 0.54
N PHE A 90 -9.39 -2.54 1.58
CA PHE A 90 -9.40 -1.61 2.71
C PHE A 90 -8.89 -0.22 2.29
N GLY A 91 -7.89 -0.14 1.40
CA GLY A 91 -7.44 1.12 0.82
C GLY A 91 -8.55 1.84 0.02
N VAL A 92 -9.23 1.13 -0.88
CA VAL A 92 -10.39 1.68 -1.63
C VAL A 92 -11.49 2.14 -0.67
N ALA A 93 -11.92 1.28 0.25
CA ALA A 93 -13.00 1.56 1.18
C ALA A 93 -12.65 2.74 2.11
N GLY A 94 -11.40 2.80 2.55
CA GLY A 94 -10.87 3.89 3.35
C GLY A 94 -10.96 5.24 2.67
N ILE A 95 -10.40 5.36 1.47
CA ILE A 95 -10.45 6.62 0.71
C ILE A 95 -11.90 6.99 0.35
N ALA A 96 -12.76 6.01 0.05
CA ALA A 96 -14.19 6.23 -0.17
C ALA A 96 -14.87 6.82 1.07
N SER A 97 -14.59 6.28 2.26
CA SER A 97 -15.14 6.80 3.52
C SER A 97 -14.71 8.24 3.78
N LEU A 98 -13.45 8.58 3.50
CA LEU A 98 -12.93 9.95 3.63
C LEU A 98 -13.58 10.91 2.63
N LEU A 99 -13.96 10.44 1.43
CA LEU A 99 -14.67 11.28 0.47
C LEU A 99 -16.08 11.65 0.90
N ILE A 100 -16.80 10.72 1.53
CA ILE A 100 -18.12 10.98 2.10
C ILE A 100 -18.01 12.11 3.13
N LEU A 101 -16.96 12.09 3.96
CA LEU A 101 -16.72 13.16 4.93
C LEU A 101 -16.52 14.54 4.27
N ASN A 102 -15.74 14.59 3.21
CA ASN A 102 -15.44 15.82 2.48
C ASN A 102 -16.63 16.35 1.66
N SER A 103 -17.70 15.56 1.52
CA SER A 103 -18.95 16.04 0.91
C SER A 103 -19.80 16.90 1.86
N ASN A 104 -19.46 16.94 3.16
CA ASN A 104 -20.16 17.76 4.16
C ASN A 104 -19.69 19.22 4.15
N GLU A 105 -19.92 19.91 3.04
CA GLU A 105 -19.60 21.33 2.91
C GLU A 105 -20.45 22.19 3.86
N HIS A 106 -19.84 23.21 4.49
CA HIS A 106 -20.52 24.16 5.39
C HIS A 106 -21.29 23.50 6.53
N ASN A 107 -20.86 22.31 6.96
CA ASN A 107 -21.52 21.56 8.02
C ASN A 107 -23.02 21.31 7.78
N ARG A 108 -23.45 21.09 6.54
CA ARG A 108 -24.85 20.80 6.19
C ARG A 108 -25.44 19.60 6.94
N LEU A 109 -24.60 18.65 7.35
CA LEU A 109 -24.98 17.46 8.12
C LEU A 109 -24.96 17.66 9.64
N GLY A 110 -24.61 18.85 10.15
CA GLY A 110 -24.65 19.17 11.58
C GLY A 110 -23.68 18.34 12.43
N PHE A 111 -22.46 18.14 11.96
CA PHE A 111 -21.42 17.44 12.70
C PHE A 111 -21.06 18.17 14.00
N SER A 112 -21.04 17.40 15.08
CA SER A 112 -20.49 17.79 16.37
C SER A 112 -18.97 17.58 16.39
N HIS A 113 -18.28 18.31 17.27
CA HIS A 113 -16.83 18.20 17.47
C HIS A 113 -16.36 16.75 17.71
N GLY A 114 -17.14 15.96 18.45
CA GLY A 114 -16.82 14.56 18.71
C GLY A 114 -16.83 13.67 17.46
N ILE A 115 -17.70 13.97 16.48
CA ILE A 115 -17.78 13.22 15.22
C ILE A 115 -16.55 13.52 14.36
N CYS A 116 -16.15 14.79 14.26
CA CYS A 116 -14.91 15.16 13.55
C CYS A 116 -13.68 14.48 14.16
N LEU A 117 -13.57 14.45 15.49
CA LEU A 117 -12.46 13.78 16.18
C LEU A 117 -12.43 12.28 15.89
N GLY A 118 -13.59 11.62 15.89
CA GLY A 118 -13.71 10.22 15.48
C GLY A 118 -13.22 9.95 14.06
N TRP A 119 -13.52 10.86 13.12
CA TRP A 119 -13.06 10.75 11.74
C TRP A 119 -11.55 10.92 11.57
N ILE A 120 -10.94 11.80 12.35
CA ILE A 120 -9.48 12.01 12.31
C ILE A 120 -8.77 10.79 12.89
N ILE A 121 -9.31 10.19 13.96
CA ILE A 121 -8.83 8.91 14.48
C ILE A 121 -8.96 7.83 13.41
N TRP A 122 -10.08 7.78 12.70
CA TRP A 122 -10.29 6.82 11.60
C TRP A 122 -9.28 7.00 10.47
N GLU A 123 -9.00 8.24 10.05
CA GLU A 123 -8.01 8.56 9.02
C GLU A 123 -6.59 8.13 9.44
N ALA A 124 -6.21 8.41 10.68
CA ALA A 124 -4.93 8.00 11.26
C ALA A 124 -4.81 6.48 11.32
N PHE A 125 -5.86 5.80 11.80
CA PHE A 125 -5.93 4.34 11.86
C PHE A 125 -5.80 3.71 10.48
N LEU A 126 -6.55 4.22 9.50
CA LEU A 126 -6.55 3.72 8.14
C LEU A 126 -5.14 3.78 7.52
N THR A 127 -4.50 4.93 7.65
CA THR A 127 -3.17 5.18 7.08
C THR A 127 -2.11 4.31 7.75
N HIS A 128 -2.11 4.30 9.07
CA HIS A 128 -1.14 3.54 9.84
C HIS A 128 -1.30 2.03 9.64
N SER A 129 -2.55 1.54 9.56
CA SER A 129 -2.80 0.13 9.32
C SER A 129 -2.30 -0.31 7.95
N LEU A 130 -2.59 0.45 6.88
CA LEU A 130 -2.08 0.14 5.53
C LEU A 130 -0.55 0.12 5.47
N LEU A 131 0.11 1.07 6.13
CA LEU A 131 1.58 1.11 6.23
C LEU A 131 2.14 -0.15 6.92
N ILE A 132 1.62 -0.50 8.10
CA ILE A 132 2.07 -1.69 8.85
C ILE A 132 1.95 -2.96 8.00
N PHE A 133 0.82 -3.16 7.31
CA PHE A 133 0.65 -4.36 6.47
C PHE A 133 1.65 -4.41 5.31
N VAL A 134 1.94 -3.27 4.67
CA VAL A 134 2.95 -3.19 3.61
C VAL A 134 4.35 -3.45 4.16
N GLU A 135 4.68 -2.89 5.32
CA GLU A 135 5.96 -3.08 6.00
C GLU A 135 6.17 -4.53 6.44
N ILE A 136 5.16 -5.18 7.00
CA ILE A 136 5.20 -6.61 7.32
C ILE A 136 5.51 -7.45 6.08
N VAL A 137 4.91 -7.14 4.93
CA VAL A 137 5.20 -7.85 3.68
C VAL A 137 6.64 -7.63 3.23
N LEU A 138 7.17 -6.41 3.35
CA LEU A 138 8.58 -6.10 3.03
C LEU A 138 9.54 -6.79 4.01
N LEU A 139 9.19 -6.88 5.29
CA LEU A 139 9.95 -7.60 6.31
C LEU A 139 10.02 -9.10 6.03
N LEU A 140 8.88 -9.71 5.72
CA LEU A 140 8.81 -11.12 5.33
C LEU A 140 9.70 -11.37 4.10
N ARG A 141 9.66 -10.48 3.10
CA ARG A 141 10.54 -10.58 1.94
C ARG A 141 12.03 -10.57 2.33
N ILE A 142 12.44 -9.71 3.26
CA ILE A 142 13.83 -9.63 3.74
C ILE A 142 14.21 -10.87 4.55
N TYR A 143 13.36 -11.28 5.48
CA TYR A 143 13.58 -12.45 6.33
C TYR A 143 14.01 -13.65 5.48
N VAL A 144 13.29 -13.83 4.38
CA VAL A 144 13.55 -14.97 3.55
C VAL A 144 14.73 -14.77 2.60
N LEU A 145 14.90 -13.58 2.03
CA LEU A 145 16.06 -13.24 1.20
C LEU A 145 17.40 -13.38 1.97
N TYR A 146 17.36 -13.25 3.30
CA TYR A 146 18.47 -13.46 4.22
C TYR A 146 18.50 -14.87 4.83
N ASP A 147 17.96 -15.87 4.13
CA ASP A 147 18.04 -17.28 4.49
C ASP A 147 17.53 -17.57 5.91
N LYS A 148 16.37 -16.98 6.26
CA LYS A 148 15.69 -17.16 7.55
C LYS A 148 16.53 -16.73 8.76
N ASN A 149 17.37 -15.72 8.61
CA ASN A 149 18.14 -15.17 9.73
C ASN A 149 17.22 -14.50 10.78
N ASN A 150 16.91 -15.26 11.84
CA ASN A 150 16.03 -14.82 12.92
C ASN A 150 16.58 -13.61 13.68
N VAL A 151 17.90 -13.42 13.75
CA VAL A 151 18.49 -12.26 14.43
C VAL A 151 18.13 -10.97 13.69
N LEU A 152 18.30 -10.97 12.37
CA LEU A 152 17.91 -9.82 11.53
C LEU A 152 16.41 -9.57 11.62
N LEU A 153 15.59 -10.63 11.62
CA LEU A 153 14.14 -10.50 11.79
C LEU A 153 13.78 -9.81 13.10
N TRP A 154 14.35 -10.25 14.24
CA TRP A 154 14.07 -9.65 15.54
C TRP A 154 14.50 -8.20 15.63
N ILE A 155 15.66 -7.84 15.02
CA ILE A 155 16.12 -6.45 14.95
C ILE A 155 15.14 -5.59 14.16
N LEU A 156 14.72 -6.06 12.98
CA LEU A 156 13.80 -5.30 12.13
C LEU A 156 12.38 -5.23 12.71
N LEU A 157 11.93 -6.29 13.39
CA LEU A 157 10.66 -6.31 14.10
C LEU A 157 10.69 -5.34 15.29
N ALA A 158 11.79 -5.31 16.06
CA ALA A 158 11.98 -4.33 17.12
C ALA A 158 11.93 -2.90 16.56
N LEU A 159 12.57 -2.65 15.42
CA LEU A 159 12.54 -1.34 14.77
C LEU A 159 11.12 -0.95 14.31
N LEU A 160 10.36 -1.88 13.71
CA LEU A 160 8.95 -1.67 13.37
C LEU A 160 8.10 -1.37 14.63
N THR A 161 8.35 -2.08 15.74
CA THR A 161 7.61 -1.81 16.99
C THR A 161 7.92 -0.44 17.56
N ILE A 162 9.19 -0.02 17.53
CA ILE A 162 9.62 1.32 17.98
C ILE A 162 8.94 2.38 17.13
N GLU A 163 8.95 2.23 15.81
CA GLU A 163 8.27 3.14 14.89
C GLU A 163 6.78 3.23 15.18
N THR A 164 6.11 2.08 15.34
CA THR A 164 4.69 2.00 15.67
C THR A 164 4.37 2.72 16.98
N LEU A 165 5.20 2.55 18.01
CA LEU A 165 5.04 3.24 19.29
C LEU A 165 5.24 4.76 19.17
N ILE A 166 6.21 5.19 18.37
CA ILE A 166 6.43 6.61 18.07
C ILE A 166 5.19 7.20 17.39
N LEU A 167 4.66 6.53 16.36
CA LEU A 167 3.47 6.99 15.63
C LEU A 167 2.25 7.06 16.53
N LEU A 168 2.01 6.02 17.35
CA LEU A 168 0.91 6.00 18.31
C LEU A 168 1.05 7.11 19.36
N GLY A 169 2.26 7.34 19.87
CA GLY A 169 2.56 8.42 20.82
C GLY A 169 2.32 9.81 20.22
N ILE A 170 2.78 10.04 18.98
CA ILE A 170 2.56 11.30 18.27
C ILE A 170 1.06 11.49 17.99
N ALA A 171 0.34 10.47 17.57
CA ALA A 171 -1.10 10.54 17.33
C ALA A 171 -1.86 10.86 18.63
N ALA A 172 -1.57 10.16 19.73
CA ALA A 172 -2.18 10.42 21.04
C ALA A 172 -1.88 11.83 21.56
N TYR A 173 -0.71 12.38 21.27
CA TYR A 173 -0.33 13.73 21.66
C TYR A 173 -0.96 14.82 20.76
N SER A 174 -1.01 14.59 19.45
CA SER A 174 -1.32 15.60 18.43
C SER A 174 -2.81 15.70 18.12
N ILE A 175 -3.55 14.59 18.15
CA ILE A 175 -5.01 14.57 17.89
C ILE A 175 -5.78 15.48 18.87
N PRO A 176 -5.59 15.41 20.20
CA PRO A 176 -6.35 16.29 21.11
C PRO A 176 -5.92 17.77 21.04
N ARG A 177 -4.76 18.07 20.44
CA ARG A 177 -4.18 19.42 20.36
C ARG A 177 -4.27 20.06 18.98
N SER A 178 -4.77 19.33 17.99
CA SER A 178 -4.86 19.85 16.62
C SER A 178 -6.08 20.75 16.48
N ILE A 179 -5.92 21.79 15.66
CA ILE A 179 -6.99 22.75 15.39
C ILE A 179 -7.67 22.30 14.10
N PHE A 180 -8.98 22.06 14.18
CA PHE A 180 -9.80 21.55 13.08
C PHE A 180 -10.76 22.60 12.55
N SER A 181 -11.00 22.59 11.23
CA SER A 181 -12.07 23.38 10.63
C SER A 181 -13.31 22.53 10.41
N LEU A 182 -14.44 22.93 11.00
CA LEU A 182 -15.74 22.35 10.67
C LEU A 182 -16.22 22.77 9.27
N GLU A 183 -15.87 23.99 8.84
CA GLU A 183 -16.24 24.56 7.54
C GLU A 183 -15.65 23.77 6.36
N LEU A 184 -14.42 23.22 6.54
CA LEU A 184 -13.73 22.42 5.53
C LEU A 184 -14.02 20.91 5.62
N GLY A 185 -15.02 20.49 6.41
CA GLY A 185 -15.36 19.07 6.52
C GLY A 185 -14.40 18.27 7.42
N CYS A 186 -14.16 18.76 8.64
CA CYS A 186 -13.33 18.11 9.66
C CYS A 186 -11.85 17.92 9.24
N VAL A 187 -11.26 18.92 8.58
CA VAL A 187 -9.85 18.88 8.15
C VAL A 187 -8.93 19.52 9.19
N VAL A 188 -7.75 18.92 9.40
CA VAL A 188 -6.69 19.45 10.26
C VAL A 188 -6.04 20.67 9.61
N ILE A 189 -6.22 21.85 10.19
CA ILE A 189 -5.67 23.11 9.65
C ILE A 189 -4.24 23.31 10.13
N SER A 190 -4.00 23.01 11.40
CA SER A 190 -2.70 23.19 12.04
C SER A 190 -2.39 21.98 12.89
N ALA A 191 -1.25 21.37 12.60
CA ALA A 191 -0.70 20.26 13.36
C ALA A 191 0.64 20.69 13.98
N PRO A 192 0.97 20.21 15.19
CA PRO A 192 2.27 20.50 15.80
C PRO A 192 3.42 19.97 14.93
N PRO A 193 4.61 20.58 14.99
CA PRO A 193 5.78 20.16 14.19
C PRO A 193 6.20 18.71 14.44
N LEU A 194 5.82 18.14 15.58
CA LEU A 194 5.95 16.71 15.90
C LEU A 194 5.30 15.80 14.83
N ASN A 195 4.26 16.28 14.13
CA ASN A 195 3.63 15.53 13.06
C ASN A 195 4.58 15.25 11.89
N LEU A 196 5.61 16.09 11.67
CA LEU A 196 6.64 15.83 10.65
C LEU A 196 7.42 14.54 10.95
N VAL A 197 7.68 14.26 12.23
CA VAL A 197 8.37 13.03 12.65
C VAL A 197 7.52 11.80 12.31
N ALA A 198 6.19 11.92 12.36
CA ALA A 198 5.29 10.83 12.00
C ALA A 198 5.33 10.46 10.50
N TRP A 199 5.83 11.35 9.63
CA TRP A 199 6.06 11.05 8.21
C TRP A 199 7.46 10.51 7.95
N LEU A 200 8.45 11.06 8.66
CA LEU A 200 9.85 10.68 8.47
C LEU A 200 10.17 9.31 9.07
N ALA A 201 9.52 8.92 10.16
CA ALA A 201 9.74 7.63 10.81
C ALA A 201 9.45 6.43 9.88
N PRO A 202 8.22 6.25 9.34
CA PRO A 202 7.91 5.16 8.39
C PRO A 202 8.75 5.24 7.12
N MET A 203 9.00 6.45 6.62
CA MET A 203 9.86 6.63 5.46
C MET A 203 11.27 6.11 5.74
N SER A 204 11.85 6.45 6.90
CA SER A 204 13.20 6.00 7.29
C SER A 204 13.26 4.48 7.38
N PHE A 205 12.26 3.84 7.99
CA PHE A 205 12.20 2.39 8.09
C PHE A 205 12.08 1.74 6.71
N GLN A 206 11.19 2.26 5.86
CA GLN A 206 11.04 1.79 4.49
C GLN A 206 12.34 1.93 3.69
N THR A 207 13.11 3.00 3.88
CA THR A 207 14.43 3.15 3.24
C THR A 207 15.41 2.05 3.68
N ILE A 208 15.44 1.72 4.98
CA ILE A 208 16.29 0.66 5.54
C ILE A 208 15.93 -0.69 4.91
N LEU A 209 14.64 -1.03 4.87
CA LEU A 209 14.16 -2.27 4.26
C LEU A 209 14.52 -2.33 2.77
N PHE A 210 14.33 -1.23 2.05
CA PHE A 210 14.65 -1.14 0.62
C PHE A 210 16.16 -1.31 0.37
N MET A 211 17.00 -0.66 1.18
CA MET A 211 18.47 -0.76 1.07
C MET A 211 18.97 -2.17 1.37
N LEU A 212 18.47 -2.81 2.42
CA LEU A 212 18.83 -4.21 2.76
C LEU A 212 18.41 -5.17 1.64
N THR A 213 17.19 -5.03 1.14
CA THR A 213 16.67 -5.83 0.02
C THR A 213 17.57 -5.67 -1.21
N THR A 214 17.91 -4.42 -1.54
CA THR A 214 18.71 -4.07 -2.70
C THR A 214 20.14 -4.60 -2.58
N TYR A 215 20.78 -4.38 -1.43
CA TYR A 215 22.13 -4.85 -1.13
C TYR A 215 22.25 -6.38 -1.28
N ARG A 216 21.32 -7.13 -0.69
CA ARG A 216 21.33 -8.59 -0.76
C ARG A 216 21.07 -9.09 -2.18
N LEU A 217 20.14 -8.47 -2.91
CA LEU A 217 19.89 -8.82 -4.32
C LEU A 217 21.12 -8.55 -5.20
N PHE A 218 21.85 -7.45 -4.98
CA PHE A 218 23.11 -7.19 -5.69
C PHE A 218 24.19 -8.24 -5.41
N ASN A 219 24.32 -8.68 -4.15
CA ASN A 219 25.27 -9.75 -3.80
C ASN A 219 24.90 -11.07 -4.50
N VAL A 220 23.63 -11.44 -4.49
CA VAL A 220 23.13 -12.65 -5.18
C VAL A 220 23.36 -12.56 -6.70
N MET A 221 23.12 -11.39 -7.32
CA MET A 221 23.38 -11.19 -8.74
C MET A 221 24.87 -11.31 -9.11
N LYS A 222 25.77 -10.85 -8.23
CA LYS A 222 27.21 -10.94 -8.43
C LYS A 222 27.72 -12.38 -8.32
N GLU A 223 27.13 -13.17 -7.43
CA GLU A 223 27.49 -14.58 -7.21
C GLU A 223 26.90 -15.51 -8.28
N SER A 224 25.72 -15.18 -8.79
CA SER A 224 25.01 -16.00 -9.78
C SER A 224 25.57 -15.81 -11.20
N ARG A 225 26.10 -16.89 -11.80
CA ARG A 225 26.59 -16.91 -13.21
C ARG A 225 25.51 -17.15 -14.27
N THR A 226 24.26 -17.37 -13.87
CA THR A 226 23.15 -17.68 -14.78
C THR A 226 22.48 -16.41 -15.33
N LEU A 227 22.69 -16.14 -16.62
CA LEU A 227 22.16 -14.96 -17.33
C LEU A 227 20.63 -14.77 -17.17
N GLY A 228 19.87 -15.87 -17.19
CA GLY A 228 18.40 -15.83 -17.06
C GLY A 228 17.92 -15.35 -15.67
N MET A 229 18.65 -15.73 -14.62
CA MET A 229 18.32 -15.34 -13.25
C MET A 229 18.68 -13.89 -12.96
N GLN A 230 19.79 -13.41 -13.51
CA GLN A 230 20.17 -12.00 -13.40
C GLN A 230 19.09 -11.08 -13.99
N SER A 231 18.50 -11.47 -15.14
CA SER A 231 17.40 -10.70 -15.74
C SER A 231 16.15 -10.66 -14.85
N ALA A 232 15.79 -11.77 -14.20
CA ALA A 232 14.65 -11.84 -13.29
C ALA A 232 14.86 -11.01 -12.01
N LEU A 233 16.05 -11.09 -11.40
CA LEU A 233 16.41 -10.31 -10.20
C LEU A 233 16.51 -8.81 -10.52
N PHE A 234 17.00 -8.44 -11.70
CA PHE A 234 17.04 -7.06 -12.15
C PHE A 234 15.62 -6.50 -12.36
N ALA A 235 14.72 -7.27 -12.97
CA ALA A 235 13.31 -6.88 -13.09
C ALA A 235 12.67 -6.66 -11.70
N PHE A 236 12.96 -7.55 -10.74
CA PHE A 236 12.50 -7.42 -9.37
C PHE A 236 12.96 -6.13 -8.67
N LEU A 237 14.24 -5.79 -8.84
CA LEU A 237 14.82 -4.56 -8.32
C LEU A 237 14.23 -3.33 -8.98
N ARG A 238 14.09 -3.33 -10.31
CA ARG A 238 13.53 -2.21 -11.07
C ARG A 238 12.10 -1.92 -10.63
N ASP A 239 11.28 -2.96 -10.51
CA ASP A 239 9.87 -2.82 -10.15
C ASP A 239 9.73 -2.37 -8.68
N GLY A 240 10.56 -2.89 -7.76
CA GLY A 240 10.61 -2.44 -6.37
C GLY A 240 11.15 -1.03 -6.19
N LEU A 241 12.16 -0.64 -6.98
CA LEU A 241 12.76 0.69 -6.98
C LEU A 241 11.77 1.74 -7.47
N TRP A 242 11.02 1.45 -8.54
CA TRP A 242 9.99 2.36 -9.03
C TRP A 242 8.92 2.64 -7.97
N ALA A 243 8.42 1.59 -7.31
CA ALA A 243 7.47 1.73 -6.21
C ALA A 243 8.03 2.58 -5.06
N TYR A 244 9.27 2.32 -4.64
CA TYR A 244 9.93 3.10 -3.58
C TYR A 244 10.12 4.57 -3.96
N ILE A 245 10.57 4.87 -5.19
CA ILE A 245 10.76 6.25 -5.66
C ILE A 245 9.43 7.02 -5.64
N VAL A 246 8.33 6.39 -6.08
CA VAL A 246 7.02 7.03 -6.10
C VAL A 246 6.55 7.39 -4.68
N ILE A 247 6.69 6.46 -3.72
CA ILE A 247 6.35 6.71 -2.31
C ILE A 247 7.25 7.81 -1.73
N LEU A 248 8.56 7.74 -1.98
CA LEU A 248 9.55 8.72 -1.52
C LEU A 248 9.20 10.14 -1.98
N VAL A 249 8.94 10.31 -3.27
CA VAL A 249 8.61 11.61 -3.86
C VAL A 249 7.35 12.18 -3.24
N VAL A 250 6.30 11.36 -3.09
CA VAL A 250 5.02 11.81 -2.55
C VAL A 250 5.13 12.17 -1.08
N THR A 251 5.87 11.41 -0.29
CA THR A 251 6.12 11.72 1.12
C THR A 251 6.93 13.00 1.27
N ILE A 252 7.97 13.20 0.44
CA ILE A 252 8.75 14.45 0.44
C ILE A 252 7.83 15.63 0.09
N LEU A 253 7.01 15.51 -0.96
CA LEU A 253 6.06 16.57 -1.32
C LEU A 253 5.08 16.88 -0.19
N ASN A 254 4.57 15.87 0.52
CA ASN A 254 3.73 16.06 1.70
C ASN A 254 4.47 16.82 2.81
N VAL A 255 5.69 16.41 3.16
CA VAL A 255 6.52 17.08 4.17
C VAL A 255 6.82 18.53 3.78
N LEU A 256 7.13 18.79 2.50
CA LEU A 256 7.36 20.13 2.00
C LEU A 256 6.10 21.00 2.10
N MET A 257 4.92 20.46 1.77
CA MET A 257 3.65 21.19 1.93
C MET A 257 3.41 21.57 3.39
N PHE A 258 3.60 20.63 4.33
CA PHE A 258 3.49 20.92 5.77
C PHE A 258 4.55 21.90 6.29
N ARG A 259 5.72 21.99 5.65
CA ARG A 259 6.80 22.87 6.10
C ARG A 259 6.70 24.29 5.55
N PHE A 260 6.25 24.44 4.30
CA PHE A 260 6.26 25.71 3.57
C PHE A 260 4.90 26.40 3.49
N GLN A 261 3.79 25.70 3.75
CA GLN A 261 2.47 26.31 3.77
C GLN A 261 1.86 26.27 5.18
N ASP A 262 1.73 27.45 5.79
CA ASP A 262 0.89 27.67 6.98
C ASP A 262 -0.61 27.74 6.62
N THR A 263 -0.98 27.30 5.42
CA THR A 263 -2.33 27.42 4.86
C THR A 263 -3.11 26.11 5.03
N PRO A 264 -4.45 26.14 5.03
CA PRO A 264 -5.29 24.94 5.12
C PRO A 264 -5.06 23.91 3.99
N LEU A 265 -4.25 24.22 2.96
CA LEU A 265 -3.91 23.31 1.88
C LEU A 265 -2.80 22.30 2.23
N ALA A 266 -2.16 22.41 3.41
CA ALA A 266 -1.07 21.51 3.80
C ALA A 266 -1.40 20.00 3.70
N PRO A 267 -2.58 19.49 4.13
CA PRO A 267 -2.90 18.07 4.03
C PRO A 267 -3.41 17.63 2.64
N LEU A 268 -3.36 18.47 1.59
CA LEU A 268 -3.94 18.16 0.28
C LEU A 268 -3.38 16.86 -0.33
N LEU A 269 -2.08 16.64 -0.21
CA LEU A 269 -1.40 15.48 -0.77
C LEU A 269 -1.51 14.20 0.08
N PHE A 270 -2.14 14.28 1.26
CA PHE A 270 -2.30 13.16 2.17
C PHE A 270 -3.06 11.99 1.53
N LYS A 271 -4.19 12.32 0.90
CA LYS A 271 -5.05 11.31 0.23
C LYS A 271 -4.33 10.63 -0.92
N TRP A 272 -3.47 11.37 -1.63
CA TRP A 272 -2.62 10.81 -2.67
C TRP A 272 -1.53 9.92 -2.10
N ALA A 273 -0.91 10.27 -0.97
CA ALA A 273 0.05 9.41 -0.30
C ALA A 273 -0.59 8.06 0.08
N LEU A 274 -1.75 8.10 0.72
CA LEU A 274 -2.51 6.91 1.09
C LEU A 274 -2.87 6.05 -0.13
N CYS A 275 -3.35 6.69 -1.19
CA CYS A 275 -3.69 6.04 -2.45
C CYS A 275 -2.47 5.34 -3.07
N ILE A 276 -1.33 6.03 -3.10
CA ILE A 276 -0.08 5.53 -3.65
C ILE A 276 0.48 4.38 -2.82
N VAL A 277 0.38 4.43 -1.48
CA VAL A 277 0.77 3.32 -0.60
C VAL A 277 -0.06 2.07 -0.90
N ALA A 278 -1.39 2.20 -1.00
CA ALA A 278 -2.26 1.08 -1.33
C ALA A 278 -1.97 0.51 -2.73
N PHE A 279 -1.78 1.37 -3.72
CA PHE A 279 -1.41 0.99 -5.09
C PHE A 279 -0.06 0.27 -5.15
N THR A 280 1.01 0.91 -4.66
CA THR A 280 2.36 0.36 -4.70
C THR A 280 2.48 -0.93 -3.88
N GLY A 281 1.83 -1.00 -2.71
CA GLY A 281 1.76 -2.21 -1.90
C GLY A 281 1.19 -3.39 -2.67
N ALA A 282 0.05 -3.20 -3.34
CA ALA A 282 -0.57 -4.24 -4.17
C ALA A 282 0.32 -4.66 -5.36
N HIS A 283 0.96 -3.71 -6.05
CA HIS A 283 1.83 -3.99 -7.19
C HIS A 283 3.10 -4.73 -6.81
N VAL A 284 3.75 -4.35 -5.70
CA VAL A 284 4.93 -5.04 -5.19
C VAL A 284 4.60 -6.52 -4.88
N MET A 285 3.44 -6.77 -4.28
CA MET A 285 2.96 -8.14 -3.99
C MET A 285 2.66 -8.94 -5.27
N LEU A 286 2.04 -8.32 -6.28
CA LEU A 286 1.76 -8.98 -7.56
C LEU A 286 3.02 -9.28 -8.37
N ASN A 287 3.99 -8.37 -8.38
CA ASN A 287 5.23 -8.55 -9.13
C ASN A 287 6.07 -9.69 -8.53
N MET A 288 6.07 -9.85 -7.21
CA MET A 288 6.66 -11.04 -6.56
C MET A 288 6.08 -12.34 -7.13
N ARG A 289 4.75 -12.44 -7.24
CA ARG A 289 4.08 -13.62 -7.81
C ARG A 289 4.42 -13.86 -9.28
N ARG A 290 4.52 -12.80 -10.08
CA ARG A 290 4.84 -12.89 -11.52
C ARG A 290 6.25 -13.40 -11.78
N ILE A 291 7.22 -12.96 -10.98
CA ILE A 291 8.61 -13.35 -11.13
C ILE A 291 8.78 -14.81 -10.73
N TYR A 292 8.16 -15.22 -9.63
CA TYR A 292 8.19 -16.61 -9.19
C TYR A 292 7.66 -17.58 -10.26
N ALA A 293 6.53 -17.26 -10.89
CA ALA A 293 5.96 -18.08 -11.97
C ALA A 293 6.84 -18.20 -13.24
N ARG A 294 7.92 -17.41 -13.35
CA ARG A 294 8.83 -17.42 -14.51
C ARG A 294 10.15 -18.13 -14.26
N ILE A 295 10.51 -18.45 -13.01
CA ILE A 295 11.81 -19.05 -12.71
C ILE A 295 11.65 -20.58 -12.65
N PRO A 296 12.38 -21.37 -13.47
CA PRO A 296 12.36 -22.84 -13.40
C PRO A 296 13.09 -23.35 -12.14
N ASP A 297 12.49 -24.32 -11.46
CA ASP A 297 12.84 -24.88 -10.13
C ASP A 297 14.34 -25.21 -9.94
N THR A 298 15.03 -25.56 -11.02
CA THR A 298 16.44 -26.00 -10.99
C THR A 298 17.48 -24.88 -10.89
N SER A 299 17.08 -23.60 -10.89
CA SER A 299 18.02 -22.46 -11.01
C SER A 299 17.96 -21.44 -9.88
N ILE A 300 17.10 -21.62 -8.88
CA ILE A 300 16.80 -20.61 -7.86
C ILE A 300 17.82 -20.70 -6.69
N PRO A 301 18.44 -19.59 -6.23
CA PRO A 301 19.27 -19.57 -5.03
C PRO A 301 18.39 -19.80 -3.80
N THR A 302 18.87 -20.59 -2.85
CA THR A 302 18.10 -21.12 -1.70
C THR A 302 17.34 -20.05 -0.91
N GLY A 303 17.86 -18.81 -0.82
CA GLY A 303 17.18 -17.68 -0.16
C GLY A 303 16.01 -17.06 -0.95
N LEU A 304 16.02 -17.16 -2.28
CA LEU A 304 14.86 -16.81 -3.13
C LEU A 304 13.88 -17.99 -3.26
N LEU A 305 14.43 -19.22 -3.19
CA LEU A 305 13.73 -20.50 -3.18
C LEU A 305 12.99 -20.73 -1.86
N THR A 306 13.44 -20.13 -0.75
CA THR A 306 12.65 -20.07 0.48
C THR A 306 11.66 -18.92 0.47
N THR A 307 11.85 -17.82 -0.28
CA THR A 307 10.82 -16.75 -0.32
C THR A 307 9.64 -17.29 -1.07
N ALA A 308 9.95 -17.93 -2.20
CA ALA A 308 9.13 -18.90 -2.88
C ALA A 308 8.62 -20.00 -1.96
N GLY A 309 9.49 -20.62 -1.17
CA GLY A 309 9.31 -21.78 -0.32
C GLY A 309 8.52 -21.54 0.96
N ASP A 310 8.35 -20.30 1.43
CA ASP A 310 7.55 -19.86 2.58
C ASP A 310 6.26 -19.19 2.09
N ILE A 311 6.29 -18.59 0.89
CA ILE A 311 5.10 -18.37 0.08
C ILE A 311 4.49 -19.73 -0.33
N GLU A 312 5.30 -20.77 -0.54
CA GLU A 312 4.96 -22.17 -0.82
C GLU A 312 4.81 -23.01 0.43
N PHE A 313 5.44 -22.71 1.58
CA PHE A 313 5.17 -23.38 2.86
C PHE A 313 3.78 -22.95 3.37
N CYS A 314 3.29 -21.84 2.85
CA CYS A 314 1.89 -21.45 2.94
C CYS A 314 1.02 -22.15 1.85
N MET A 315 1.61 -22.67 0.76
CA MET A 315 0.94 -23.49 -0.28
C MET A 315 1.19 -25.02 -0.14
N SER A 316 1.91 -25.49 0.87
CA SER A 316 2.39 -26.88 0.96
C SER A 316 1.31 -27.87 1.40
N ASP A 317 0.10 -27.41 1.71
CA ASP A 317 -1.10 -28.26 1.73
C ASP A 317 -1.48 -28.79 0.33
N LEU A 318 -0.80 -28.37 -0.75
CA LEU A 318 -0.93 -28.96 -2.09
C LEU A 318 0.12 -30.01 -2.43
N SER A 319 1.07 -30.32 -1.54
CA SER A 319 1.98 -31.47 -1.68
C SER A 319 1.54 -32.70 -0.87
N GLY A 320 0.28 -32.76 -0.45
CA GLY A 320 -0.35 -34.02 -0.03
C GLY A 320 -0.49 -35.07 -1.15
N SER A 321 0.00 -34.78 -2.37
CA SER A 321 -0.12 -35.69 -3.52
C SER A 321 1.23 -36.09 -4.16
N SER A 322 2.34 -36.04 -3.41
CA SER A 322 3.61 -36.68 -3.82
C SER A 322 3.89 -38.01 -3.10
N ALA A 323 2.89 -38.62 -2.46
CA ALA A 323 3.02 -39.95 -1.84
C ALA A 323 2.86 -41.14 -2.83
N TYR A 324 2.80 -40.89 -4.15
CA TYR A 324 2.51 -41.93 -5.17
C TYR A 324 3.64 -42.17 -6.17
N ARG A 325 4.91 -42.04 -5.78
CA ARG A 325 6.04 -42.34 -6.68
C ARG A 325 7.16 -43.21 -6.09
N SER A 326 6.81 -44.08 -5.16
CA SER A 326 7.75 -45.04 -4.55
C SER A 326 7.15 -46.45 -4.40
N ALA A 327 6.28 -46.89 -5.32
CA ALA A 327 5.67 -48.22 -5.25
C ALA A 327 5.56 -48.96 -6.60
N ASP A 328 6.33 -48.58 -7.63
CA ASP A 328 6.33 -49.28 -8.93
C ASP A 328 7.75 -49.47 -9.49
N GLU A 329 8.68 -49.90 -8.64
CA GLU A 329 9.91 -50.58 -9.08
C GLU A 329 10.15 -51.78 -8.14
N SER A 330 9.40 -52.86 -8.39
CA SER A 330 9.70 -54.23 -7.98
C SER A 330 9.12 -55.21 -8.98
#